data_AF-A0A392S787-F1
#
_entry.id   AF-A0A392S787-F1
#
_cell.length_a   1.000
_cell.length_b   1.000
_cell.length_c   1.000
_cell.angle_alpha   90.00
_cell.angle_beta   90.00
_cell.angle_gamma   90.00
#
_symmetry.space_group_name_H-M   'P 1'
#
loop_
_entity.id
_entity.type
_entity.pdbx_description
1 polymer ?
#
loop_
_entity_poly.entity_id
_entity_poly.type
_entity_poly.pdbx_seq_one_letter_code
_entity_poly.pdbx_strand_id
1 'polypeptide(L)' 'MLNRATISTTDDSWFWKHDPSGSYSVKSAFLALSRATVDEVIFSVAEIRLLPKVWKTWAPSKVAVFSWQLLQD' A
#
# COMPACT_ATOMS: atom_id res chain seq x y z
N MET A 1 -30.36 0.71 34.07
CA MET A 1 -30.56 -0.66 33.55
C MET A 1 -29.39 -0.97 32.65
N LEU A 2 -28.54 -1.95 33.00
CA LEU A 2 -27.35 -2.29 32.22
C LEU A 2 -27.77 -3.23 31.08
N ASN A 3 -27.51 -2.85 29.82
CA ASN A 3 -27.83 -3.68 28.66
C ASN A 3 -27.08 -5.02 28.79
N ARG A 4 -27.83 -6.11 28.85
CA ARG A 4 -27.29 -7.47 28.91
C ARG A 4 -26.73 -7.80 27.53
N ALA A 5 -25.41 -7.69 27.37
CA ALA A 5 -24.74 -8.10 26.15
C ALA A 5 -24.77 -9.63 26.06
N THR A 6 -25.40 -10.16 25.02
CA THR A 6 -25.38 -11.58 24.71
C THR A 6 -24.01 -11.89 24.08
N ILE A 7 -23.13 -12.55 24.83
CA ILE A 7 -21.82 -12.96 24.32
C ILE A 7 -22.05 -14.17 23.40
N SER A 8 -21.68 -14.03 22.14
CA SER A 8 -21.65 -15.11 21.16
C SER A 8 -20.59 -16.14 21.56
N THR A 9 -20.91 -17.42 21.46
CA THR A 9 -19.93 -18.52 21.61
C THR A 9 -19.22 -18.86 20.29
N THR A 10 -19.56 -18.15 19.21
CA THR A 10 -18.91 -18.28 17.91
C THR A 10 -17.51 -17.69 17.98
N ASP A 11 -16.55 -18.36 17.37
CA ASP A 11 -15.16 -17.91 17.33
C ASP A 11 -15.02 -16.66 16.46
N ASP A 12 -14.17 -15.72 16.89
CA ASP A 12 -13.91 -14.50 16.15
C ASP A 12 -12.96 -14.79 14.99
N SER A 13 -13.21 -14.17 13.84
CA SER A 13 -12.32 -14.30 12.67
C SER A 13 -11.96 -12.95 12.08
N TRP A 14 -10.72 -12.84 11.61
CA TRP A 14 -10.25 -11.68 10.87
C TRP A 14 -10.70 -11.79 9.42
N PHE A 15 -11.38 -10.75 8.93
CA PHE A 15 -11.86 -10.68 7.55
C PHE A 15 -11.30 -9.45 6.84
N TRP A 16 -10.57 -9.67 5.75
CA TRP A 16 -10.03 -8.60 4.92
C TRP A 16 -11.09 -8.07 3.94
N LYS A 17 -11.69 -6.92 4.27
CA LYS A 17 -12.80 -6.33 3.50
C LYS A 17 -12.49 -5.94 2.05
N HIS A 18 -11.22 -5.80 1.69
CA HIS A 18 -10.81 -5.36 0.36
C HIS A 18 -10.49 -6.53 -0.60
N ASP A 19 -10.79 -7.76 -0.19
CA ASP A 19 -10.75 -8.93 -1.07
C ASP A 19 -12.04 -9.76 -0.88
N PRO A 20 -12.74 -10.16 -1.96
CA PRO A 20 -13.96 -10.95 -1.86
C PRO A 20 -13.77 -12.31 -1.16
N SER A 21 -12.56 -12.86 -1.15
CA SER A 21 -12.24 -14.09 -0.41
C SER A 21 -12.16 -13.89 1.10
N GLY A 22 -12.15 -12.64 1.58
CA GLY A 22 -11.89 -12.30 2.97
C GLY A 22 -10.43 -12.46 3.40
N SER A 23 -9.55 -12.89 2.49
CA SER A 23 -8.15 -13.17 2.81
C SER A 23 -7.28 -11.94 2.57
N TYR A 24 -6.35 -11.71 3.49
CA TYR A 24 -5.34 -10.67 3.31
C TYR A 24 -4.28 -11.11 2.29
N SER A 25 -3.89 -10.18 1.43
CA SER A 25 -2.66 -10.29 0.64
C SER A 25 -1.98 -8.93 0.51
N VAL A 26 -0.66 -8.92 0.32
CA VAL A 26 0.08 -7.68 0.05
C VAL A 26 -0.48 -6.96 -1.18
N LYS A 27 -0.92 -7.71 -2.19
CA LYS A 27 -1.51 -7.17 -3.42
C LYS A 27 -2.85 -6.47 -3.15
N SER A 28 -3.77 -7.11 -2.43
CA SER A 28 -5.09 -6.53 -2.14
C SER A 28 -4.97 -5.34 -1.18
N ALA A 29 -4.03 -5.36 -0.24
CA ALA A 29 -3.68 -4.22 0.60
C ALA A 29 -3.13 -3.04 -0.20
N PHE A 30 -2.15 -3.27 -1.07
CA PHE A 30 -1.58 -2.24 -1.93
C PHE A 30 -2.64 -1.57 -2.81
N LEU A 31 -3.50 -2.36 -3.47
CA LEU A 31 -4.56 -1.83 -4.32
C LEU A 31 -5.61 -1.03 -3.53
N ALA A 32 -5.92 -1.44 -2.29
CA ALA A 32 -6.82 -0.70 -1.43
C ALA A 32 -6.24 0.67 -1.04
N LEU A 33 -4.95 0.70 -0.70
CA LEU A 33 -4.24 1.93 -0.37
C LEU A 33 -4.09 2.84 -1.59
N SER A 34 -3.65 2.32 -2.73
CA SER A 34 -3.43 3.11 -3.94
C SER A 34 -4.71 3.79 -4.45
N ARG A 35 -5.88 3.15 -4.25
CA ARG A 35 -7.19 3.73 -4.57
C ARG A 35 -7.69 4.73 -3.53
N ALA A 36 -7.19 4.67 -2.29
CA ALA A 36 -7.52 5.63 -1.25
C ALA A 36 -6.64 6.89 -1.35
N THR A 37 -5.41 6.75 -1.86
CA THR A 37 -4.45 7.84 -2.05
C THR A 37 -4.58 8.48 -3.43
N VAL A 38 -5.80 8.71 -3.94
CA VAL A 38 -6.02 9.42 -5.21
C VAL A 38 -5.74 10.92 -5.02
N ASP A 39 -4.48 11.22 -4.76
CA ASP A 39 -3.79 12.29 -5.43
C ASP A 39 -2.97 11.54 -6.49
N GLU A 40 -3.40 11.56 -7.75
CA GLU A 40 -2.59 10.95 -8.81
C GLU A 40 -1.23 11.63 -8.75
N VAL A 41 -0.19 10.89 -8.36
CA VAL A 41 1.19 11.34 -8.56
C VAL A 41 1.40 11.34 -10.07
N ILE A 42 1.08 12.47 -10.71
CA ILE A 42 1.27 12.68 -12.14
C ILE A 42 2.76 12.88 -12.34
N PHE A 43 3.49 11.78 -12.51
CA PHE A 43 4.88 11.85 -12.96
C PHE A 43 4.90 12.45 -14.36
N SER A 44 5.73 13.47 -14.57
CA SER A 44 6.08 13.94 -15.89
C SER A 44 6.76 12.83 -16.71
N VAL A 45 6.69 12.94 -18.03
CA VAL A 45 7.41 12.04 -18.96
C VAL A 45 8.91 11.99 -18.66
N ALA A 46 9.48 13.08 -18.15
CA ALA A 46 10.89 13.14 -17.76
C ALA A 46 11.16 12.25 -16.53
N GLU A 47 10.34 12.33 -15.49
CA GLU A 47 10.48 11.51 -14.27
C GLU A 47 10.31 10.02 -14.57
N ILE A 48 9.32 9.65 -15.38
CA ILE A 48 9.11 8.25 -15.81
C ILE A 48 10.36 7.68 -16.49
N ARG A 49 11.07 8.49 -17.28
CA ARG A 49 12.33 8.07 -17.94
C ARG A 49 13.51 7.93 -16.97
N LEU A 50 13.44 8.55 -15.79
CA LEU A 50 14.48 8.50 -14.77
C LEU A 50 14.29 7.33 -13.78
N LEU A 51 13.06 6.88 -13.53
CA LEU A 51 12.77 5.76 -12.63
C LEU A 51 13.58 4.48 -12.94
N PRO A 52 13.72 4.03 -14.20
CA PRO A 52 14.54 2.85 -14.50
C PRO A 52 16.01 3.05 -14.15
N LYS A 53 16.52 4.29 -14.21
CA LYS A 53 17.91 4.58 -13.84
C LYS A 53 18.12 4.43 -12.35
N VAL A 54 17.17 4.92 -11.53
CA VAL A 54 17.22 4.78 -10.06
C VAL A 54 17.21 3.30 -9.66
N TRP A 55 16.30 2.53 -10.24
CA TRP A 55 16.10 1.13 -9.86
C TRP A 55 17.08 0.13 -10.49
N LYS A 56 17.77 0.49 -11.57
CA LYS A 56 18.81 -0.36 -12.21
C LYS A 56 20.24 -0.01 -11.78
N THR A 57 20.41 0.83 -10.76
CA THR A 57 21.74 1.11 -10.22
C THR A 57 22.28 -0.07 -9.41
N TRP A 58 23.61 -0.18 -9.33
CA TRP A 58 24.29 -1.04 -8.36
C TRP A 58 24.38 -0.39 -6.97
N ALA A 59 23.67 0.72 -6.75
CA ALA A 59 23.70 1.42 -5.49
C ALA A 59 22.95 0.58 -4.43
N PRO A 60 23.37 0.64 -3.16
CA PRO A 60 22.60 0.05 -2.08
C PRO A 60 21.15 0.55 -2.08
N SER A 61 20.20 -0.30 -1.70
CA SER A 61 18.76 0.01 -1.74
C SER A 61 18.40 1.33 -1.04
N LYS A 62 19.08 1.65 0.07
CA LYS A 62 18.89 2.92 0.78
C LYS A 62 19.24 4.14 -0.07
N VAL A 63 20.29 4.05 -0.89
CA VAL A 63 20.74 5.12 -1.79
C VAL A 63 19.78 5.27 -2.97
N ALA A 64 19.27 4.16 -3.51
CA ALA A 64 18.25 4.19 -4.56
C ALA A 64 16.94 4.83 -4.06
N VAL A 65 16.48 4.47 -2.85
CA VAL A 65 15.29 5.07 -2.23
C VAL A 65 15.49 6.57 -1.99
N PHE A 66 16.63 6.99 -1.45
CA PHE A 66 16.93 8.41 -1.26
C PHE A 66 16.95 9.19 -2.58
N SER A 67 17.53 8.59 -3.63
CA SER A 67 17.57 9.22 -4.95
C SER A 67 16.18 9.35 -5.57
N TRP A 68 15.30 8.37 -5.36
CA TRP A 68 13.89 8.47 -5.77
C TRP A 68 13.16 9.57 -5.01
N GLN A 69 13.35 9.68 -3.69
CA GLN A 69 12.73 10.74 -2.88
C GLN A 69 13.16 12.13 -3.37
N LEU A 70 14.45 12.34 -3.64
CA LEU A 70 14.97 13.61 -4.17
C LEU A 70 14.37 13.98 -5.55
N LEU A 71 13.97 13.00 -6.35
CA LEU A 71 13.29 13.26 -7.64
C LEU A 71 11.84 13.71 -7.48
N GLN A 72 11.28 13.65 -6.28
CA GLN A 72 9.89 14.01 -5.98
C GLN A 72 9.76 15.34 -5.23
N ASP A 73 10.88 15.94 -4.83
CA ASP A 73 10.97 17.29 -4.22
C ASP A 73 11.06 18.39 -5.30
#